data_AF-A0A560PW06-F1
#
_entry.id   AF-A0A560PW06-F1
#
_cell.length_a   1.000
_cell.length_b   1.000
_cell.length_c   1.000
_cell.angle_alpha   90.00
_cell.angle_beta   90.00
_cell.angle_gamma   90.00
#
_symmetry.space_group_name_H-M   'P 1'
#
loop_
_entity.id
_entity.type
_entity.pdbx_description
1 polymer ?
#
loop_
_entity_poly.entity_id
_entity_poly.type
_entity_poly.pdbx_seq_one_letter_code
_entity_poly.pdbx_strand_id
1 'polypeptide(L)' 'MFSYAGIDVSKDSLEVQVNLLEAGIRCPNAEGDFPGLIGWLMLHQVGRVLLEATGGYERKVMKALQAAGFDVIRINP' A
#
# COMPACT_ATOMS: atom_id res chain seq x y z
N MET A 1 7.38 -6.93 -16.27
CA MET A 1 6.21 -6.03 -16.29
C MET A 1 5.89 -5.76 -14.84
N PHE A 2 6.04 -4.53 -14.36
CA PHE A 2 5.72 -4.20 -12.96
C PHE A 2 4.21 -3.99 -12.85
N SER A 3 3.61 -4.54 -11.79
CA SER A 3 2.22 -4.30 -11.44
C SER A 3 2.09 -3.02 -10.61
N TYR A 4 0.88 -2.48 -10.55
CA TYR A 4 0.53 -1.31 -9.74
C TYR A 4 -0.41 -1.76 -8.62
N ALA A 5 -0.29 -1.16 -7.43
CA ALA A 5 -1.25 -1.37 -6.35
C ALA A 5 -1.98 -0.08 -5.99
N GLY A 6 -3.28 -0.15 -5.77
CA GLY A 6 -4.05 0.88 -5.07
C GLY A 6 -4.23 0.49 -3.61
N ILE A 7 -4.10 1.44 -2.70
CA ILE A 7 -4.38 1.27 -1.28
C ILE A 7 -5.38 2.33 -0.84
N ASP A 8 -6.56 1.90 -0.41
CA ASP A 8 -7.49 2.75 0.34
C ASP A 8 -7.08 2.77 1.82
N VAL A 9 -6.86 3.97 2.33
CA VAL A 9 -6.31 4.19 3.67
C VAL A 9 -7.40 4.67 4.62
N SER A 10 -7.74 3.80 5.57
CA SER A 10 -8.55 4.15 6.74
C SER A 10 -7.68 4.26 8.00
N LYS A 11 -8.29 4.74 9.09
CA LYS A 11 -7.60 4.85 10.38
C LYS A 11 -7.05 3.50 10.87
N ASP A 12 -7.85 2.44 10.77
CA ASP A 12 -7.54 1.14 11.39
C ASP A 12 -7.18 0.06 10.37
N SER A 13 -7.41 0.29 9.07
CA SER A 13 -7.15 -0.70 8.03
C SER A 13 -6.66 -0.12 6.71
N LEU A 14 -5.98 -0.97 5.94
CA LEU A 14 -5.50 -0.73 4.59
C LEU A 14 -6.13 -1.78 3.69
N GLU A 15 -6.86 -1.33 2.67
CA GLU A 15 -7.42 -2.21 1.63
C GLU A 15 -6.57 -2.07 0.37
N VAL A 16 -5.97 -3.17 -0.08
CA VAL A 16 -4.94 -3.17 -1.12
C VAL A 16 -5.44 -3.99 -2.30
N GLN A 17 -5.31 -3.44 -3.51
CA GLN A 17 -5.67 -4.12 -4.74
C GLN A 17 -4.53 -4.00 -5.76
N VAL A 18 -4.10 -5.13 -6.34
CA VAL A 18 -3.10 -5.16 -7.41
C VAL A 18 -3.79 -5.19 -8.77
N ASN A 19 -3.39 -4.26 -9.63
CA ASN A 19 -3.79 -4.18 -11.02
C ASN A 19 -3.34 -5.44 -11.79
N LEU A 20 -4.18 -5.91 -12.72
CA LEU A 20 -3.97 -7.07 -13.61
C LEU A 20 -4.06 -8.47 -12.98
N LEU A 21 -4.13 -8.61 -11.65
CA LEU A 21 -4.10 -9.91 -10.98
C LEU A 21 -5.39 -10.27 -10.21
N GLU A 22 -6.40 -9.38 -10.19
CA GLU A 22 -7.60 -9.50 -9.33
C GLU A 22 -7.27 -9.88 -7.87
N ALA A 23 -6.05 -9.59 -7.43
CA ALA A 23 -5.52 -9.97 -6.13
C ALA A 23 -5.60 -8.78 -5.18
N GLY A 24 -6.25 -8.98 -4.03
CA GLY A 24 -6.37 -7.98 -2.99
C GLY A 24 -6.20 -8.57 -1.60
N ILE A 25 -5.74 -7.74 -0.68
CA ILE A 25 -5.64 -8.07 0.75
C ILE A 25 -6.14 -6.91 1.59
N ARG A 26 -6.51 -7.23 2.83
CA ARG A 26 -6.77 -6.25 3.88
C ARG A 26 -5.81 -6.50 5.03
N CYS A 27 -5.19 -5.45 5.53
CA CYS A 27 -4.36 -5.53 6.73
C CYS A 27 -4.61 -4.32 7.65
N PRO A 28 -4.25 -4.41 8.94
CA PRO A 28 -4.35 -3.27 9.84
C PRO A 28 -3.45 -2.10 9.40
N ASN A 29 -3.90 -0.85 9.63
CA ASN A 29 -3.04 0.32 9.48
C ASN A 29 -2.16 0.50 10.74
N ALA A 30 -1.33 -0.50 11.01
CA ALA A 30 -0.45 -0.54 12.16
C ALA A 30 0.98 -0.90 11.73
N GLU A 31 1.96 -0.25 12.36
CA GLU A 31 3.38 -0.40 11.98
C GLU A 31 3.89 -1.84 12.08
N GLY A 32 3.30 -2.65 12.98
CA GLY A 32 3.62 -4.07 13.11
C GLY A 32 3.21 -4.94 11.91
N ASP A 33 2.21 -4.50 11.14
CA ASP A 33 1.67 -5.25 10.00
C ASP A 33 2.30 -4.84 8.66
N PHE A 34 3.01 -3.71 8.61
CA PHE A 34 3.63 -3.20 7.38
C PHE A 34 4.66 -4.17 6.75
N PRO A 35 5.49 -4.92 7.49
CA PRO A 35 6.38 -5.90 6.88
C PRO A 35 5.64 -6.97 6.08
N GLY A 36 4.47 -7.41 6.55
CA GLY A 36 3.61 -8.37 5.85
C GLY A 36 3.04 -7.78 4.56
N LEU A 37 2.55 -6.54 4.61
CA LEU A 37 2.11 -5.79 3.43
C LEU A 37 3.22 -5.63 2.39
N ILE A 38 4.41 -5.20 2.82
CA ILE A 38 5.58 -5.01 1.96
C ILE A 38 5.97 -6.33 1.27
N GLY A 39 6.07 -7.42 2.03
CA GLY A 39 6.38 -8.74 1.49
C GLY A 39 5.36 -9.21 0.45
N TRP A 40 4.08 -8.96 0.72
CA TRP A 40 3.00 -9.29 -0.22
C TRP A 40 3.08 -8.48 -1.52
N LEU A 41 3.37 -7.18 -1.44
CA LEU A 41 3.56 -6.32 -2.62
C LEU A 41 4.79 -6.74 -3.46
N MET A 42 5.90 -7.11 -2.81
CA MET A 42 7.09 -7.63 -3.49
C MET A 42 6.81 -8.96 -4.19
N LEU A 43 6.07 -9.87 -3.55
CA LEU A 43 5.66 -11.15 -4.13
C LEU A 43 4.86 -10.95 -5.43
N HIS A 44 4.03 -9.92 -5.49
CA HIS A 44 3.22 -9.57 -6.66
C HIS A 44 3.96 -8.65 -7.67
N GLN A 45 5.26 -8.44 -7.47
CA GLN A 45 6.13 -7.62 -8.33
C GLN A 45 5.59 -6.19 -8.53
N VAL A 46 5.00 -5.62 -7.48
CA VAL A 46 4.49 -4.25 -7.50
C VAL A 46 5.66 -3.27 -7.53
N GLY A 47 5.69 -2.40 -8.53
CA GLY A 47 6.70 -1.34 -8.62
C GLY A 47 6.23 0.02 -8.07
N ARG A 48 4.92 0.28 -8.15
CA ARG A 48 4.31 1.55 -7.78
C ARG A 48 3.02 1.34 -6.99
N VAL A 49 2.86 2.16 -5.95
CA VAL A 49 1.72 2.13 -5.04
C VAL A 49 1.02 3.48 -5.03
N LEU A 50 -0.29 3.48 -5.25
CA LEU A 50 -1.18 4.63 -5.14
C LEU A 50 -1.87 4.57 -3.77
N LEU A 51 -1.68 5.59 -2.94
CA LEU A 51 -2.37 5.72 -1.65
C LEU A 51 -3.52 6.71 -1.79
N GLU A 52 -4.75 6.22 -1.68
CA GLU A 52 -5.93 7.06 -1.50
C GLU A 52 -6.03 7.43 -0.02
N ALA A 53 -5.78 8.69 0.28
CA ALA A 53 -5.58 9.14 1.65
C ALA A 53 -6.52 10.29 2.00
N THR A 54 -7.17 10.18 3.17
CA THR A 54 -7.88 11.27 3.82
C THR A 54 -7.40 11.43 5.27
N GLY A 55 -7.14 12.66 5.71
CA GLY A 55 -6.91 12.96 7.13
C GLY A 55 -5.56 12.55 7.73
N GLY A 56 -4.57 12.08 6.96
CA GLY A 56 -3.18 11.91 7.43
C GLY A 56 -2.80 10.51 7.94
N TYR A 57 -3.73 9.54 7.89
CA TYR A 57 -3.48 8.15 8.31
C TYR A 57 -2.50 7.40 7.40
N GLU A 58 -2.26 7.89 6.19
CA GLU A 58 -1.35 7.33 5.21
C GLU A 58 0.12 7.54 5.57
N ARG A 59 0.44 8.51 6.42
CA ARG A 59 1.83 8.97 6.63
C ARG A 59 2.76 7.85 7.10
N LYS A 60 2.26 6.95 7.96
CA LYS A 60 3.05 5.84 8.51
C LYS A 60 3.32 4.78 7.43
N VAL A 61 2.27 4.30 6.77
CA VAL A 61 2.40 3.31 5.70
C VAL A 61 3.19 3.86 4.52
N MET A 62 2.99 5.13 4.14
CA MET A 62 3.75 5.81 3.08
C MET A 62 5.25 5.79 3.35
N LYS A 63 5.67 6.15 4.57
CA LYS A 63 7.09 6.11 4.96
C LYS A 63 7.65 4.69 4.89
N ALA A 64 6.90 3.69 5.37
CA ALA A 64 7.34 2.30 5.36
C ALA A 64 7.52 1.78 3.92
N LEU A 65 6.57 2.07 3.03
CA LEU A 65 6.65 1.69 1.62
C LEU A 65 7.80 2.39 0.88
N GLN A 66 7.99 3.69 1.12
CA GLN A 66 9.13 4.42 0.54
C GLN A 66 10.48 3.87 1.04
N ALA A 67 10.59 3.55 2.33
CA ALA A 67 11.79 2.94 2.90
C ALA A 67 12.07 1.53 2.31
N ALA A 68 11.02 0.82 1.89
CA ALA A 68 11.13 -0.46 1.20
C ALA A 68 11.41 -0.34 -0.32
N GLY A 69 11.50 0.88 -0.85
CA GLY A 69 11.89 1.14 -2.24
C GLY A 69 10.74 1.20 -3.25
N PHE A 70 9.48 1.24 -2.80
CA PHE A 70 8.34 1.43 -3.71
C PHE A 70 8.24 2.87 -4.19
N ASP A 71 7.79 3.07 -5.44
CA ASP A 71 7.34 4.37 -5.93
C ASP A 71 5.94 4.66 -5.37
N VAL A 72 5.84 5.53 -4.36
CA VAL A 72 4.61 5.81 -3.63
C VAL A 72 4.03 7.16 -4.03
N ILE A 73 2.82 7.14 -4.58
CA ILE A 73 2.06 8.33 -4.98
C ILE A 73 0.88 8.46 -4.03
N ARG A 74 0.78 9.60 -3.34
CA ARG A 74 -0.38 9.93 -2.53
C ARG A 74 -1.37 10.74 -3.36
N ILE A 75 -2.60 10.25 -3.46
CA ILE A 75 -3.72 11.00 -4.03
C ILE A 75 -4.72 11.33 -2.93
N ASN A 76 -5.32 12.50 -3.06
CA ASN A 76 -6.42 12.93 -2.20
C ASN A 76 -7.69 12.85 -3.07
N PRO A 77 -8.74 12.13 -2.64
CA PRO A 77 -10.04 12.24 -3.30
C PRO A 77 -10.62 13.66 -3.14
#